data_AF-A0A0W8CPG4-F1
#
_entry.id   AF-A0A0W8CPG4-F1
#
_cell.length_a   1.000
_cell.length_b   1.000
_cell.length_c   1.000
_cell.angle_alpha   90.00
_cell.angle_beta   90.00
_cell.angle_gamma   90.00
#
_symmetry.space_group_name_H-M   'P 1'
#
loop_
_entity.id
_entity.type
_entity.pdbx_description
1 polymer ?
#
loop_
_entity_poly.entity_id
_entity_poly.type
_entity_poly.pdbx_seq_one_letter_code
_entity_poly.pdbx_strand_id
1 'polypeptide(L)'
;MSKVNKSKTLSLDEIKNIITRDIRLGSEHDNLSETTVNLYTRQLIKLYKAGVAKQQWSPDEFISNIHYPMKYDDASFQKTFKVQNSSIIALLMSIYTSKESLILTLNAMCKMVKNRFRDAFGYYNAIRKELSKQNKAAKLDNELTPEEEKKYISYEELMSVPGKVHKVLTETYGKVFLSRSEFDELAKAKRTEYLKLVFDYITLWLNVHYPLRLVWPSVLLAPEEGANYLQGNTLHLNDFKNVRLMGPQTIQLDSTTMSLIKSYLDFLTNTIGEQPSKLLWRIFNRQPGEYDYTNSSNSFSQVLSKLFVKYNGKPMSMNMIRHIAESHLIQSQEERSSCKTTPQHHGR
;
A
#
# COMPACT_ATOMS: atom_id res chain seq x y z
N MET A 1 -45.74 -7.62 -48.33
CA MET A 1 -44.83 -6.57 -47.83
C MET A 1 -44.63 -6.77 -46.34
N SER A 2 -43.47 -7.29 -45.91
CA SER A 2 -43.17 -7.51 -44.50
C SER A 2 -42.78 -6.20 -43.81
N LYS A 3 -43.46 -5.87 -42.71
CA LYS A 3 -43.12 -4.75 -41.84
C LYS A 3 -41.70 -4.96 -41.29
N VAL A 4 -40.79 -4.06 -41.68
CA VAL A 4 -39.46 -3.94 -41.09
C VAL A 4 -39.62 -3.55 -39.62
N ASN A 5 -39.28 -4.46 -38.71
CA ASN A 5 -39.17 -4.16 -37.28
C ASN A 5 -38.02 -3.16 -37.09
N LYS A 6 -38.36 -1.88 -36.84
CA LYS A 6 -37.40 -0.90 -36.35
C LYS A 6 -36.89 -1.37 -34.99
N SER A 7 -35.60 -1.73 -34.93
CA SER A 7 -34.88 -2.03 -33.69
C SER A 7 -35.10 -0.91 -32.67
N LYS A 8 -35.59 -1.25 -31.48
CA LYS A 8 -35.70 -0.31 -30.36
C LYS A 8 -34.29 -0.01 -29.86
N THR A 9 -33.85 1.24 -29.99
CA THR A 9 -32.61 1.71 -29.36
C THR A 9 -32.76 1.62 -27.83
N LEU A 10 -31.98 0.77 -27.16
CA LEU A 10 -31.99 0.68 -25.70
C LEU A 10 -31.52 2.00 -25.08
N SER A 11 -32.21 2.44 -24.03
CA SER A 11 -31.85 3.58 -23.22
C SER A 11 -30.54 3.34 -22.44
N LEU A 12 -29.90 4.42 -22.00
CA LEU A 12 -28.67 4.34 -21.21
C LEU A 12 -28.89 3.61 -19.87
N ASP A 13 -30.10 3.69 -19.31
CA ASP A 13 -30.45 2.99 -18.06
C ASP A 13 -30.65 1.49 -18.28
N GLU A 14 -31.20 1.08 -19.43
CA GLU A 14 -31.34 -0.33 -19.79
C GLU A 14 -29.97 -0.99 -19.98
N ILE A 15 -29.05 -0.36 -20.71
CA ILE A 15 -27.69 -0.91 -20.88
C ILE A 15 -26.92 -0.95 -19.55
N LYS A 16 -27.12 0.03 -18.68
CA LYS A 16 -26.54 0.04 -17.33
C LYS A 16 -27.04 -1.15 -16.52
N ASN A 17 -28.35 -1.42 -16.55
CA ASN A 17 -28.94 -2.56 -15.86
C ASN A 17 -28.42 -3.90 -16.40
N ILE A 18 -28.27 -4.03 -17.72
CA ILE A 18 -27.68 -5.22 -18.35
C ILE A 18 -26.24 -5.44 -17.89
N ILE A 19 -25.40 -4.40 -17.92
CA ILE A 19 -24.00 -4.47 -17.46
C ILE A 19 -23.93 -4.86 -15.98
N THR A 20 -24.71 -4.21 -15.12
CA THR A 20 -24.75 -4.50 -13.69
C THR A 20 -25.17 -5.95 -13.43
N ARG A 21 -26.21 -6.43 -14.11
CA ARG A 21 -26.65 -7.83 -14.05
C ARG A 21 -25.54 -8.77 -14.47
N ASP A 22 -24.91 -8.54 -15.62
CA ASP A 22 -23.91 -9.45 -16.17
C ASP A 22 -22.62 -9.46 -15.34
N ILE A 23 -22.23 -8.34 -14.71
CA ILE A 23 -21.18 -8.33 -13.68
C ILE A 23 -21.56 -9.26 -12.52
N ARG A 24 -22.75 -9.10 -11.95
CA ARG A 24 -23.19 -9.92 -10.80
C ARG A 24 -23.23 -11.40 -11.14
N LEU A 25 -23.75 -11.76 -12.31
CA LEU A 25 -23.79 -13.14 -12.79
C LEU A 25 -22.38 -13.70 -13.04
N GLY A 26 -21.54 -12.96 -13.75
CA GLY A 26 -20.18 -13.39 -14.05
C GLY A 26 -19.29 -13.52 -12.81
N SER A 27 -19.64 -12.85 -11.71
CA SER A 27 -18.91 -12.82 -10.44
C SER A 27 -19.73 -13.29 -9.25
N GLU A 28 -20.68 -14.20 -9.45
CA GLU A 28 -21.64 -14.61 -8.39
C GLU A 28 -20.94 -15.16 -7.13
N HIS A 29 -19.78 -15.79 -7.31
CA HIS A 29 -18.97 -16.37 -6.23
C HIS A 29 -17.92 -15.40 -5.64
N ASP A 30 -17.85 -14.17 -6.13
CA ASP A 30 -16.81 -13.21 -5.74
C ASP A 30 -17.23 -12.28 -4.59
N ASN A 31 -18.48 -12.39 -4.09
CA ASN A 31 -19.03 -11.55 -3.01
C ASN A 31 -18.75 -10.05 -3.20
N LEU A 32 -18.95 -9.54 -4.43
CA LEU A 32 -18.65 -8.13 -4.74
C LEU A 32 -19.57 -7.19 -3.94
N SER A 33 -18.97 -6.18 -3.31
CA SER A 33 -19.74 -5.10 -2.68
C SER A 33 -20.51 -4.28 -3.72
N GLU A 34 -21.63 -3.69 -3.31
CA GLU A 34 -22.44 -2.81 -4.17
C GLU A 34 -21.61 -1.62 -4.71
N THR A 35 -20.69 -1.08 -3.90
CA THR A 35 -19.77 -0.02 -4.32
C THR A 35 -18.87 -0.48 -5.48
N THR A 36 -18.35 -1.70 -5.39
CA THR A 36 -17.50 -2.29 -6.44
C THR A 36 -18.28 -2.52 -7.73
N VAL A 37 -19.49 -3.06 -7.64
CA VAL A 37 -20.37 -3.28 -8.80
C VAL A 37 -20.70 -1.95 -9.49
N ASN A 38 -21.00 -0.91 -8.73
CA ASN A 38 -21.25 0.42 -9.28
C ASN A 38 -20.02 1.02 -9.96
N LEU A 39 -18.83 0.85 -9.38
CA LEU A 39 -17.58 1.30 -9.99
C LEU A 39 -17.32 0.61 -11.34
N TYR A 40 -17.47 -0.72 -11.39
CA TYR A 40 -17.28 -1.49 -12.62
C TYR A 40 -18.32 -1.13 -13.69
N THR A 41 -19.58 -0.96 -13.29
CA THR A 41 -20.64 -0.50 -14.19
C THR A 41 -20.28 0.86 -14.80
N ARG A 42 -19.79 1.82 -14.00
CA ARG A 42 -19.36 3.14 -14.52
C ARG A 42 -18.23 3.04 -15.54
N GLN A 43 -17.25 2.15 -15.33
CA GLN A 43 -16.15 1.95 -16.28
C GLN A 43 -16.64 1.38 -17.60
N LEU A 44 -17.50 0.35 -17.56
CA LEU A 44 -18.05 -0.25 -18.77
C LEU A 44 -19.02 0.68 -19.50
N ILE A 45 -19.76 1.55 -18.80
CA ILE A 45 -20.55 2.61 -19.43
C ILE A 45 -19.67 3.64 -20.15
N LYS A 46 -18.50 3.98 -19.58
CA LYS A 46 -17.54 4.86 -20.26
C LYS A 46 -17.03 4.21 -21.56
N LEU A 47 -16.69 2.93 -21.50
CA LEU A 47 -16.28 2.16 -22.69
C LEU A 47 -17.41 2.07 -23.73
N TYR A 48 -18.65 1.81 -23.30
CA TYR A 48 -19.83 1.77 -24.17
C TYR A 48 -20.02 3.10 -24.91
N LYS A 49 -20.03 4.23 -24.19
CA LYS A 49 -20.18 5.56 -24.80
C LYS A 49 -19.10 5.84 -25.85
N ALA A 50 -17.87 5.39 -25.60
CA ALA A 50 -16.80 5.48 -26.59
C ALA A 50 -17.02 4.57 -27.80
N GLY A 51 -17.56 3.36 -27.60
CA GLY A 51 -17.92 2.45 -28.68
C GLY A 51 -19.02 3.01 -29.57
N VAL A 52 -20.06 3.60 -28.98
CA VAL A 52 -21.11 4.32 -29.72
C VAL A 52 -20.50 5.47 -30.53
N ALA A 53 -19.66 6.30 -29.91
CA ALA A 53 -19.11 7.48 -30.56
C ALA A 53 -18.10 7.17 -31.69
N LYS A 54 -17.22 6.17 -31.50
CA LYS A 54 -16.13 5.89 -32.44
C LYS A 54 -16.42 4.75 -33.41
N GLN A 55 -17.23 3.78 -33.00
CA GLN A 55 -17.47 2.53 -33.73
C GLN A 55 -18.95 2.33 -34.09
N GLN A 56 -19.82 3.26 -33.68
CA GLN A 56 -21.27 3.22 -33.93
C GLN A 56 -21.94 1.93 -33.43
N TRP A 57 -21.37 1.30 -32.40
CA TRP A 57 -21.91 0.07 -31.86
C TRP A 57 -23.30 0.29 -31.28
N SER A 58 -24.20 -0.62 -31.63
CA SER A 58 -25.43 -0.82 -30.89
C SER A 58 -25.14 -1.36 -29.47
N PRO A 59 -26.08 -1.22 -28.52
CA PRO A 59 -25.95 -1.81 -27.19
C PRO A 59 -25.69 -3.33 -27.24
N ASP A 60 -26.37 -4.05 -28.12
CA ASP A 60 -26.21 -5.50 -28.27
C ASP A 60 -24.84 -5.87 -28.85
N GLU A 61 -24.35 -5.10 -29.84
CA GLU A 61 -23.00 -5.27 -30.36
C GLU A 61 -21.94 -4.99 -29.31
N PHE A 62 -22.13 -3.97 -28.45
CA PHE A 62 -21.20 -3.70 -27.36
C PHE A 62 -21.09 -4.89 -26.39
N ILE A 63 -22.24 -5.41 -25.94
CA ILE A 63 -22.28 -6.58 -25.04
C ILE A 63 -21.68 -7.81 -25.73
N SER A 64 -22.05 -8.05 -27.00
CA SER A 64 -21.52 -9.15 -27.79
C SER A 64 -20.00 -9.06 -27.95
N ASN A 65 -19.45 -7.87 -28.22
CA ASN A 65 -18.01 -7.65 -28.37
C ASN A 65 -17.22 -7.83 -27.07
N ILE A 66 -17.87 -7.71 -25.90
CA ILE A 66 -17.27 -8.10 -24.61
C ILE A 66 -17.29 -9.63 -24.45
N HIS A 67 -18.40 -10.29 -24.77
CA HIS A 67 -18.52 -11.74 -24.61
C HIS A 67 -17.68 -12.52 -25.63
N TYR A 68 -17.59 -11.98 -26.85
CA TYR A 68 -16.97 -12.58 -28.02
C TYR A 68 -16.13 -11.53 -28.76
N PRO A 69 -14.95 -11.18 -28.24
CA PRO A 69 -14.13 -10.15 -28.85
C PRO A 69 -13.67 -10.57 -30.25
N MET A 70 -13.92 -9.71 -31.24
CA MET A 70 -13.40 -9.88 -32.59
C MET A 70 -11.88 -9.65 -32.59
N LYS A 71 -11.13 -10.75 -32.77
CA LYS A 71 -9.66 -10.76 -32.72
C LYS A 71 -9.06 -10.50 -34.11
N TYR A 72 -7.94 -9.79 -34.15
CA TYR A 72 -7.17 -9.55 -35.36
C TYR A 72 -5.67 -9.66 -35.10
N ASP A 73 -4.93 -9.87 -36.19
CA ASP A 73 -3.49 -9.99 -36.14
C ASP A 73 -2.83 -8.62 -36.02
N ASP A 74 -2.07 -8.47 -34.95
CA ASP A 74 -1.31 -7.27 -34.61
C ASP A 74 -0.02 -7.76 -33.96
N ALA A 75 1.05 -7.81 -34.74
CA ALA A 75 2.31 -8.41 -34.34
C ALA A 75 2.91 -7.72 -33.10
N SER A 76 2.77 -6.39 -33.00
CA SER A 76 3.28 -5.61 -31.87
C SER A 76 2.51 -5.93 -30.59
N PHE A 77 1.19 -5.98 -30.70
CA PHE A 77 0.32 -6.33 -29.58
C PHE A 77 0.53 -7.78 -29.12
N GLN A 78 0.60 -8.74 -30.06
CA GLN A 78 0.85 -10.15 -29.76
C GLN A 78 2.20 -10.37 -29.09
N LYS A 79 3.24 -9.66 -29.54
CA LYS A 79 4.57 -9.72 -28.91
C LYS A 79 4.49 -9.30 -27.43
N THR A 80 3.75 -8.23 -27.15
CA THR A 80 3.59 -7.63 -25.81
C THR A 80 2.70 -8.47 -24.89
N PHE A 81 1.51 -8.83 -25.32
CA PHE A 81 0.46 -9.41 -24.45
C PHE A 81 0.27 -10.92 -24.62
N LYS A 82 0.95 -11.55 -25.58
CA LYS A 82 0.85 -12.99 -25.91
C LYS A 82 -0.56 -13.45 -26.31
N VAL A 83 -1.39 -12.52 -26.79
CA VAL A 83 -2.73 -12.76 -27.32
C VAL A 83 -2.98 -11.83 -28.51
N GLN A 84 -3.91 -12.17 -29.40
CA GLN A 84 -4.32 -11.31 -30.52
C GLN A 84 -4.95 -10.00 -30.03
N ASN A 85 -4.83 -8.92 -30.79
CA ASN A 85 -5.54 -7.69 -30.45
C ASN A 85 -7.03 -7.83 -30.81
N SER A 86 -7.90 -7.01 -30.23
CA SER A 86 -9.32 -7.03 -30.55
C SER A 86 -9.89 -5.62 -30.62
N SER A 87 -11.01 -5.46 -31.34
CA SER A 87 -11.63 -4.15 -31.57
C SER A 87 -11.93 -3.43 -30.25
N ILE A 88 -12.37 -4.18 -29.24
CA ILE A 88 -12.64 -3.65 -27.91
C ILE A 88 -11.38 -3.26 -27.13
N ILE A 89 -10.27 -3.98 -27.32
CA ILE A 89 -9.00 -3.66 -26.67
C ILE A 89 -8.33 -2.45 -27.31
N ALA A 90 -8.33 -2.34 -28.64
CA ALA A 90 -7.86 -1.13 -29.30
C ALA A 90 -8.68 0.09 -28.91
N LEU A 91 -10.01 -0.04 -28.87
CA LEU A 91 -10.88 1.04 -28.38
C LEU A 91 -10.50 1.43 -26.95
N LEU A 92 -10.38 0.44 -26.07
CA LEU A 92 -9.99 0.63 -24.67
C LEU A 92 -8.65 1.38 -24.55
N MET A 93 -7.61 0.92 -25.24
CA MET A 93 -6.30 1.57 -25.23
C MET A 93 -6.34 3.00 -25.82
N SER A 94 -7.25 3.28 -26.75
CA SER A 94 -7.39 4.61 -27.35
C SER A 94 -8.08 5.66 -26.46
N ILE A 95 -8.84 5.25 -25.44
CA ILE A 95 -9.67 6.17 -24.63
C ILE A 95 -9.18 6.33 -23.18
N TYR A 96 -8.22 5.53 -22.76
CA TYR A 96 -7.65 5.61 -21.42
C TYR A 96 -6.15 5.89 -21.51
N THR A 97 -5.76 7.04 -20.96
CA THR A 97 -4.36 7.48 -20.88
C THR A 97 -3.64 6.89 -19.66
N SER A 98 -4.37 6.56 -18.60
CA SER A 98 -3.81 5.94 -17.39
C SER A 98 -3.87 4.40 -17.44
N LYS A 99 -2.72 3.76 -17.20
CA LYS A 99 -2.60 2.30 -17.01
C LYS A 99 -3.51 1.78 -15.90
N GLU A 100 -3.73 2.54 -14.85
CA GLU A 100 -4.58 2.11 -13.72
C GLU A 100 -6.06 2.06 -14.12
N SER A 101 -6.52 3.06 -14.88
CA SER A 101 -7.90 3.09 -15.39
C SER A 101 -8.14 2.01 -16.45
N LEU A 102 -7.12 1.70 -17.27
CA LEU A 102 -7.13 0.54 -18.18
C LEU A 102 -7.28 -0.78 -17.40
N ILE A 103 -6.43 -1.00 -16.39
CA ILE A 103 -6.48 -2.21 -15.55
C ILE A 103 -7.83 -2.34 -14.83
N LEU A 104 -8.39 -1.24 -14.33
CA LEU A 104 -9.69 -1.23 -13.67
C LEU A 104 -10.82 -1.62 -14.62
N THR A 105 -10.80 -1.11 -15.86
CA THR A 105 -11.82 -1.42 -16.87
C THR A 105 -11.69 -2.87 -17.33
N LEU A 106 -10.46 -3.39 -17.52
CA LEU A 106 -10.22 -4.81 -17.79
C LEU A 106 -10.67 -5.72 -16.64
N ASN A 107 -10.52 -5.29 -15.39
CA ASN A 107 -11.08 -6.01 -14.24
C ASN A 107 -12.60 -6.09 -14.35
N ALA A 108 -13.28 -4.98 -14.67
CA ALA A 108 -14.73 -4.96 -14.85
C ALA A 108 -15.17 -5.93 -15.97
N MET A 109 -14.49 -5.91 -17.11
CA MET A 109 -14.73 -6.85 -18.21
C MET A 109 -14.52 -8.30 -17.74
N CYS A 110 -13.42 -8.60 -17.05
CA CYS A 110 -13.17 -9.93 -16.49
C CYS A 110 -14.31 -10.40 -15.58
N LYS A 111 -14.84 -9.51 -14.72
CA LYS A 111 -15.95 -9.87 -13.82
C LYS A 111 -17.25 -10.16 -14.56
N MET A 112 -17.51 -9.44 -15.65
CA MET A 112 -18.67 -9.68 -16.50
C MET A 112 -18.61 -11.05 -17.21
N VAL A 113 -17.41 -11.54 -17.55
CA VAL A 113 -17.25 -12.78 -18.32
C VAL A 113 -16.82 -14.03 -17.54
N LYS A 114 -16.29 -13.89 -16.32
CA LYS A 114 -15.54 -14.93 -15.60
C LYS A 114 -16.22 -16.30 -15.55
N ASN A 115 -17.48 -16.38 -15.14
CA ASN A 115 -18.20 -17.66 -14.98
C ASN A 115 -18.95 -18.11 -16.24
N ARG A 116 -19.09 -17.26 -17.27
CA ARG A 116 -19.98 -17.50 -18.42
C ARG A 116 -19.24 -17.63 -19.75
N PHE A 117 -18.12 -16.93 -19.91
CA PHE A 117 -17.36 -16.88 -21.17
C PHE A 117 -15.87 -17.07 -20.85
N ARG A 118 -15.48 -18.34 -20.66
CA ARG A 118 -14.14 -18.73 -20.19
C ARG A 118 -13.01 -18.22 -21.10
N ASP A 119 -13.22 -18.23 -22.41
CA ASP A 119 -12.22 -17.79 -23.39
C ASP A 119 -12.02 -16.27 -23.35
N ALA A 120 -13.12 -15.50 -23.28
CA ALA A 120 -13.06 -14.05 -23.10
C ALA A 120 -12.41 -13.69 -21.76
N PHE A 121 -12.71 -14.43 -20.69
CA PHE A 121 -12.06 -14.25 -19.40
C PHE A 121 -10.55 -14.49 -19.48
N GLY A 122 -10.12 -15.61 -20.07
CA GLY A 122 -8.71 -15.93 -20.26
C GLY A 122 -7.99 -14.84 -21.04
N TYR A 123 -8.63 -14.36 -22.12
CA TYR A 123 -8.15 -13.29 -22.97
C TYR A 123 -7.93 -11.97 -22.22
N TYR A 124 -8.97 -11.42 -21.58
CA TYR A 124 -8.86 -10.15 -20.86
C TYR A 124 -7.92 -10.25 -19.65
N ASN A 125 -7.92 -11.38 -18.95
CA ASN A 125 -7.06 -11.59 -17.80
C ASN A 125 -5.57 -11.66 -18.19
N ALA A 126 -5.23 -12.19 -19.37
CA ALA A 126 -3.86 -12.20 -19.88
C ALA A 126 -3.33 -10.77 -20.07
N ILE A 127 -4.09 -9.93 -20.79
CA ILE A 127 -3.75 -8.52 -21.04
C ILE A 127 -3.64 -7.76 -19.71
N ARG A 128 -4.64 -7.94 -18.82
CA ARG A 128 -4.69 -7.29 -17.51
C ARG A 128 -3.47 -7.63 -16.65
N LYS A 129 -3.07 -8.90 -16.61
CA LYS A 129 -1.90 -9.35 -15.83
C LYS A 129 -0.63 -8.68 -16.35
N GLU A 130 -0.44 -8.63 -17.66
CA GLU A 130 0.74 -8.04 -18.26
C GLU A 130 0.79 -6.53 -18.06
N LEU A 131 -0.32 -5.81 -18.26
CA LEU A 131 -0.42 -4.39 -17.90
C LEU A 131 -0.15 -4.15 -16.41
N SER A 132 -0.61 -5.04 -15.53
CA SER A 132 -0.35 -4.94 -14.10
C SER A 132 1.13 -5.12 -13.77
N LYS A 133 1.84 -6.02 -14.47
CA LYS A 133 3.30 -6.17 -14.35
C LYS A 133 4.02 -4.93 -14.86
N GLN A 134 3.69 -4.44 -16.05
CA GLN A 134 4.28 -3.23 -16.62
C GLN A 134 4.03 -2.00 -15.72
N ASN A 135 2.85 -1.90 -15.11
CA ASN A 135 2.54 -0.82 -14.17
C ASN A 135 3.34 -0.94 -12.87
N LYS A 136 3.60 -2.16 -12.38
CA LYS A 136 4.47 -2.39 -11.23
C LYS A 136 5.94 -2.11 -11.56
N ALA A 137 6.41 -2.52 -12.74
CA ALA A 137 7.76 -2.25 -13.21
C ALA A 137 7.99 -0.74 -13.37
N ALA A 138 7.07 -0.02 -14.02
CA ALA A 138 7.15 1.44 -14.11
C ALA A 138 7.13 2.11 -12.72
N LYS A 139 6.36 1.60 -11.75
CA LYS A 139 6.40 2.10 -10.37
C LYS A 139 7.71 1.78 -9.63
N LEU A 140 8.47 0.78 -10.06
CA LEU A 140 9.80 0.47 -9.55
C LEU A 140 10.89 1.34 -10.23
N ASP A 141 10.61 1.80 -11.46
CA ASP A 141 11.49 2.62 -12.31
C ASP A 141 11.25 4.14 -12.15
N ASN A 142 10.25 4.54 -11.35
CA ASN A 142 9.82 5.93 -11.28
C ASN A 142 10.64 6.72 -10.26
N GLU A 143 11.51 7.58 -10.79
CA GLU A 143 11.73 8.91 -10.23
C GLU A 143 10.36 9.56 -9.91
N LEU A 144 10.24 10.10 -8.70
CA LEU A 144 9.03 10.78 -8.24
C LEU A 144 8.78 12.00 -9.14
N THR A 145 7.53 12.28 -9.50
CA THR A 145 7.25 13.56 -10.19
C THR A 145 7.60 14.73 -9.27
N PRO A 146 7.98 15.91 -9.76
CA PRO A 146 8.32 17.06 -8.90
C PRO A 146 7.20 17.47 -7.91
N GLU A 147 5.94 17.14 -8.23
CA GLU A 147 4.78 17.36 -7.34
C GLU A 147 4.64 16.27 -6.27
N GLU A 148 5.06 15.04 -6.60
CA GLU A 148 5.16 13.95 -5.66
C GLU A 148 6.37 14.14 -4.75
N GLU A 149 7.54 14.51 -5.26
CA GLU A 149 8.74 14.87 -4.49
C GLU A 149 8.46 15.92 -3.41
N LYS A 150 7.68 16.96 -3.73
CA LYS A 150 7.27 17.99 -2.75
C LYS A 150 6.52 17.41 -1.55
N LYS A 151 5.82 16.29 -1.71
CA LYS A 151 5.09 15.59 -0.64
C LYS A 151 6.02 14.76 0.24
N TYR A 152 7.17 14.34 -0.27
CA TYR A 152 8.15 13.58 0.50
C TYR A 152 9.11 14.51 1.25
N ILE A 153 9.82 13.90 2.17
CA ILE A 153 10.95 14.48 2.92
C ILE A 153 12.18 13.71 2.46
N SER A 154 13.38 14.29 2.61
CA SER A 154 14.59 13.55 2.23
C SER A 154 14.81 12.34 3.15
N TYR A 155 15.67 11.40 2.73
CA TYR A 155 16.03 10.27 3.58
C TYR A 155 16.74 10.74 4.86
N GLU A 156 17.64 11.72 4.77
CA GLU A 156 18.31 12.32 5.92
C GLU A 156 17.31 13.00 6.86
N GLU A 157 16.34 13.72 6.30
CA GLU A 157 15.27 14.36 7.08
C GLU A 157 14.43 13.30 7.78
N LEU A 158 14.05 12.22 7.09
CA LEU A 158 13.32 11.08 7.64
C LEU A 158 14.07 10.45 8.82
N MET A 159 15.37 10.15 8.63
CA MET A 159 16.23 9.55 9.67
C MET A 159 16.45 10.49 10.87
N SER A 160 16.35 11.80 10.67
CA SER A 160 16.49 12.79 11.75
C SER A 160 15.27 12.92 12.65
N VAL A 161 14.07 12.51 12.20
CA VAL A 161 12.80 12.75 12.92
C VAL A 161 12.80 12.19 14.35
N PRO A 162 13.25 10.94 14.63
CA PRO A 162 13.37 10.45 16.01
C PRO A 162 14.32 11.30 16.86
N GLY A 163 15.39 11.84 16.27
CA GLY A 163 16.35 12.73 16.92
C GLY A 163 15.74 14.03 17.43
N LYS A 164 14.68 14.54 16.77
CA LYS A 164 13.94 15.71 17.24
C LYS A 164 13.21 15.43 18.56
N VAL A 165 12.65 14.24 18.73
CA VAL A 165 12.00 13.84 19.99
C VAL A 165 13.04 13.57 21.09
N HIS A 166 14.13 12.89 20.72
CA HIS A 166 15.26 12.64 21.61
C HIS A 166 15.78 13.95 22.22
N LYS A 167 15.99 14.97 21.38
CA LYS A 167 16.43 16.31 21.80
C LYS A 167 15.46 16.95 22.81
N VAL A 168 14.15 16.89 22.56
CA VAL A 168 13.15 17.43 23.51
C VAL A 168 13.21 16.68 24.85
N LEU A 169 13.36 15.36 24.83
CA LEU A 169 13.48 14.55 26.05
C LEU A 169 14.73 14.91 26.84
N THR A 170 15.89 15.01 26.19
CA THR A 170 17.16 15.32 26.86
C THR A 170 17.23 16.77 27.33
N GLU A 171 16.75 17.74 26.55
CA GLU A 171 16.74 19.15 26.97
C GLU A 171 15.76 19.44 28.10
N THR A 172 14.62 18.73 28.14
CA THR A 172 13.57 18.98 29.15
C THR A 172 13.77 18.14 30.42
N TYR A 173 14.26 16.90 30.29
CA TYR A 173 14.33 15.93 31.39
C TYR A 173 15.75 15.39 31.64
N GLY A 174 16.76 15.87 30.91
CA GLY A 174 18.16 15.44 31.03
C GLY A 174 18.48 14.11 30.32
N LYS A 175 17.50 13.21 30.18
CA LYS A 175 17.66 11.92 29.50
C LYS A 175 16.34 11.38 28.96
N VAL A 176 16.43 10.35 28.11
CA VAL A 176 15.28 9.69 27.49
C VAL A 176 14.47 8.90 28.53
N PHE A 177 15.13 8.03 29.30
CA PHE A 177 14.49 7.17 30.29
C PHE A 177 14.85 7.60 31.70
N LEU A 178 13.83 8.04 32.45
CA LEU A 178 13.96 8.40 33.85
C LEU A 178 13.98 7.16 34.74
N SER A 179 14.70 7.24 35.85
CA SER A 179 14.57 6.29 36.96
C SER A 179 13.22 6.49 37.65
N ARG A 180 12.85 5.54 38.51
CA ARG A 180 11.65 5.66 39.34
C ARG A 180 11.61 6.93 40.19
N SER A 181 12.72 7.26 40.86
CA SER A 181 12.79 8.45 41.71
C SER A 181 12.59 9.74 40.91
N GLU A 182 13.28 9.88 39.78
CA GLU A 182 13.17 11.06 38.92
C GLU A 182 11.78 11.19 38.31
N PHE A 183 11.17 10.07 37.90
CA PHE A 183 9.81 10.06 37.38
C PHE A 183 8.79 10.44 38.46
N ASP A 184 9.00 10.00 39.70
CA ASP A 184 8.12 10.33 40.82
C ASP A 184 8.27 11.78 41.31
N GLU A 185 9.40 12.43 41.06
CA GLU A 185 9.56 13.87 41.31
C GLU A 185 8.77 14.74 40.32
N LEU A 186 8.43 14.22 39.14
CA LEU A 186 7.65 14.99 38.16
C LEU A 186 6.23 15.26 38.66
N ALA A 187 5.78 16.50 38.46
CA ALA A 187 4.36 16.84 38.62
C ALA A 187 3.47 15.98 37.71
N LYS A 188 2.25 15.66 38.16
CA LYS A 188 1.31 14.76 37.45
C LYS A 188 1.08 15.11 35.97
N ALA A 189 0.99 16.40 35.65
CA ALA A 189 0.85 16.87 34.27
C ALA A 189 2.11 16.57 33.43
N LYS A 190 3.30 16.79 34.01
CA LYS A 190 4.60 16.55 33.36
C LYS A 190 4.88 15.07 33.17
N ARG A 191 4.50 14.20 34.10
CA ARG A 191 4.54 12.73 33.88
C ARG A 191 3.81 12.33 32.61
N THR A 192 2.61 12.88 32.39
CA THR A 192 1.79 12.55 31.21
C THR A 192 2.44 13.02 29.91
N GLU A 193 3.04 14.21 29.92
CA GLU A 193 3.75 14.79 28.77
C GLU A 193 5.01 13.99 28.45
N TYR A 194 5.84 13.71 29.45
CA TYR A 194 7.04 12.89 29.37
C TYR A 194 6.75 11.52 28.76
N LEU A 195 5.75 10.83 29.30
CA LEU A 195 5.32 9.51 28.85
C LEU A 195 4.87 9.49 27.38
N LYS A 196 4.20 10.55 26.91
CA LYS A 196 3.87 10.71 25.48
C LYS A 196 5.13 10.89 24.64
N LEU A 197 6.09 11.68 25.09
CA LEU A 197 7.35 11.90 24.37
C LEU A 197 8.17 10.61 24.24
N VAL A 198 8.24 9.80 25.30
CA VAL A 198 8.89 8.47 25.26
C VAL A 198 8.20 7.58 24.22
N PHE A 199 6.87 7.51 24.23
CA PHE A 199 6.12 6.74 23.24
C PHE A 199 6.35 7.24 21.80
N ASP A 200 6.31 8.56 21.59
CA ASP A 200 6.54 9.19 20.29
C ASP A 200 7.94 8.82 19.77
N TYR A 201 8.96 8.88 20.63
CA TYR A 201 10.34 8.56 20.28
C TYR A 201 10.52 7.12 19.81
N ILE A 202 10.07 6.14 20.61
CA ILE A 202 10.18 4.71 20.25
C ILE A 202 9.39 4.39 18.99
N THR A 203 8.17 4.93 18.88
CA THR A 203 7.32 4.75 17.71
C THR A 203 8.01 5.25 16.45
N LEU A 204 8.56 6.46 16.47
CA LEU A 204 9.24 7.03 15.31
C LEU A 204 10.53 6.28 15.00
N TRP A 205 11.34 5.93 16.01
CA TRP A 205 12.57 5.17 15.81
C TRP A 205 12.32 3.87 15.05
N LEU A 206 11.38 3.04 15.54
CA LEU A 206 11.08 1.75 14.94
C LEU A 206 10.52 1.89 13.52
N ASN A 207 9.62 2.84 13.26
CA ASN A 207 9.01 3.02 11.94
C ASN A 207 9.97 3.61 10.90
N VAL A 208 10.98 4.38 11.33
CA VAL A 208 11.97 5.00 10.44
C VAL A 208 13.11 4.04 10.14
N HIS A 209 13.67 3.38 11.16
CA HIS A 209 14.82 2.46 10.99
C HIS A 209 14.39 1.10 10.43
N TYR A 210 13.14 0.70 10.68
CA TYR A 210 12.56 -0.54 10.18
C TYR A 210 11.20 -0.23 9.51
N PRO A 211 11.20 0.32 8.30
CA PRO A 211 9.99 0.76 7.57
C PRO A 211 9.20 -0.42 6.99
N LEU A 212 8.81 -1.33 7.88
CA LEU A 212 8.11 -2.57 7.59
C LEU A 212 6.60 -2.32 7.48
N ARG A 213 5.88 -3.14 6.72
CA ARG A 213 4.40 -3.19 6.77
C ARG A 213 3.93 -3.94 8.02
N LEU A 214 4.36 -3.44 9.18
CA LEU A 214 4.18 -4.03 10.49
C LEU A 214 3.43 -3.03 11.38
N VAL A 215 2.48 -3.53 12.15
CA VAL A 215 1.86 -2.75 13.23
C VAL A 215 2.70 -3.04 14.47
N TRP A 216 3.68 -2.18 14.78
CA TRP A 216 4.59 -2.38 15.92
C TRP A 216 3.92 -2.74 17.26
N PRO A 217 2.77 -2.15 17.62
CA PRO A 217 2.06 -2.58 18.83
C PRO A 217 1.48 -4.00 18.81
N SER A 218 1.44 -4.68 17.68
CA SER A 218 1.02 -6.09 17.59
C SER A 218 2.18 -7.08 17.77
N VAL A 219 3.41 -6.60 17.94
CA VAL A 219 4.58 -7.47 18.15
C VAL A 219 4.61 -7.94 19.59
N LEU A 220 4.57 -9.25 19.80
CA LEU A 220 4.64 -9.89 21.12
C LEU A 220 6.09 -10.01 21.61
N LEU A 221 6.25 -10.04 22.92
CA LEU A 221 7.53 -10.32 23.59
C LEU A 221 7.70 -11.80 23.96
N ALA A 222 6.67 -12.61 23.69
CA ALA A 222 6.71 -14.06 23.78
C ALA A 222 6.32 -14.67 22.41
N PRO A 223 6.91 -15.82 22.02
CA PRO A 223 6.49 -16.52 20.82
C PRO A 223 5.04 -16.97 20.89
N GLU A 224 4.27 -16.68 19.84
CA GLU A 224 2.89 -17.15 19.67
C GLU A 224 2.66 -17.51 18.21
N GLU A 225 1.94 -18.62 17.97
CA GLU A 225 1.72 -19.13 16.63
C GLU A 225 0.91 -18.14 15.78
N GLY A 226 1.40 -17.84 14.57
CA GLY A 226 0.77 -16.90 13.64
C GLY A 226 0.94 -15.41 14.01
N ALA A 227 1.48 -15.08 15.18
CA ALA A 227 1.73 -13.71 15.60
C ALA A 227 3.15 -13.25 15.26
N ASN A 228 3.34 -11.94 15.15
CA ASN A 228 4.67 -11.34 15.08
C ASN A 228 5.25 -11.24 16.48
N TYR A 229 6.51 -11.65 16.68
CA TYR A 229 7.14 -11.61 18.00
C TYR A 229 8.63 -11.27 17.92
N LEU A 230 9.19 -10.74 19.01
CA LEU A 230 10.61 -10.48 19.16
C LEU A 230 11.23 -11.54 20.09
N GLN A 231 12.25 -12.25 19.60
CA GLN A 231 13.01 -13.22 20.39
C GLN A 231 14.51 -12.89 20.32
N GLY A 232 15.08 -12.52 21.46
CA GLY A 232 16.46 -11.99 21.48
C GLY A 232 16.56 -10.73 20.62
N ASN A 233 17.41 -10.77 19.59
CA ASN A 233 17.57 -9.68 18.62
C ASN A 233 16.81 -9.94 17.30
N THR A 234 16.07 -11.05 17.22
CA THR A 234 15.42 -11.50 16.00
C THR A 234 13.93 -11.19 16.05
N LEU A 235 13.49 -10.37 15.10
CA LEU A 235 12.07 -10.08 14.88
C LEU A 235 11.50 -11.13 13.93
N HIS A 236 10.54 -11.92 14.43
CA HIS A 236 9.82 -12.93 13.68
C HIS A 236 8.52 -12.33 13.14
N LEU A 237 8.37 -12.40 11.82
CA LEU A 237 7.27 -11.82 11.07
C LEU A 237 6.44 -12.94 10.43
N ASN A 238 5.38 -13.33 11.11
CA ASN A 238 4.47 -14.40 10.67
C ASN A 238 3.18 -13.85 10.05
N ASP A 239 2.80 -12.61 10.39
CA ASP A 239 1.65 -11.92 9.83
C ASP A 239 2.07 -10.59 9.17
N PHE A 240 1.91 -10.53 7.85
CA PHE A 240 2.05 -9.29 7.09
C PHE A 240 0.68 -8.80 6.62
N LYS A 241 0.31 -7.61 7.05
CA LYS A 241 -0.87 -6.92 6.55
C LYS A 241 -0.78 -6.80 5.02
N ASN A 242 -1.67 -7.50 4.32
CA ASN A 242 -1.81 -7.54 2.85
C ASN A 242 -0.68 -8.24 2.07
N VAL A 243 0.14 -9.11 2.69
CA VAL A 243 1.16 -9.91 1.98
C VAL A 243 1.07 -11.39 2.40
N ARG A 244 0.09 -12.12 1.85
CA ARG A 244 -0.16 -13.54 2.16
C ARG A 244 0.84 -14.54 1.52
N LEU A 245 1.77 -14.06 0.69
CA LEU A 245 2.58 -14.91 -0.21
C LEU A 245 4.04 -15.11 0.23
N MET A 246 4.55 -14.38 1.22
CA MET A 246 5.98 -14.41 1.57
C MET A 246 6.36 -15.41 2.68
N GLY A 247 5.38 -16.06 3.34
CA GLY A 247 5.63 -16.95 4.47
C GLY A 247 6.28 -16.25 5.67
N PRO A 248 6.65 -17.01 6.72
CA PRO A 248 7.41 -16.48 7.86
C PRO A 248 8.73 -15.85 7.43
N GLN A 249 9.04 -14.67 7.97
CA GLN A 249 10.30 -13.96 7.72
C GLN A 249 10.96 -13.60 9.06
N THR A 250 12.28 -13.47 9.06
CA THR A 250 13.03 -13.02 10.23
C THR A 250 13.91 -11.82 9.88
N ILE A 251 13.93 -10.83 10.75
CA ILE A 251 14.81 -9.66 10.62
C ILE A 251 15.69 -9.58 11.85
N GLN A 252 17.00 -9.45 11.66
CA GLN A 252 17.92 -9.15 12.75
C GLN A 252 17.90 -7.65 13.03
N LEU A 253 17.57 -7.28 14.26
CA LEU A 253 17.65 -5.89 14.71
C LEU A 253 19.08 -5.57 15.13
N ASP A 254 19.56 -4.40 14.72
CA ASP A 254 20.88 -3.88 15.06
C ASP A 254 21.03 -3.62 16.57
N SER A 255 22.27 -3.52 17.03
CA SER A 255 22.59 -3.34 18.45
C SER A 255 22.07 -2.03 19.03
N THR A 256 22.02 -0.96 18.25
CA THR A 256 21.50 0.35 18.68
C THR A 256 20.00 0.26 18.95
N THR A 257 19.26 -0.30 18.00
CA THR A 257 17.81 -0.49 18.14
C THR A 257 17.49 -1.45 19.29
N MET A 258 18.24 -2.53 19.43
CA MET A 258 18.04 -3.46 20.55
C MET A 258 18.38 -2.84 21.90
N SER A 259 19.41 -2.01 21.99
CA SER A 259 19.74 -1.26 23.20
C SER A 259 18.60 -0.31 23.59
N LEU A 260 18.02 0.37 22.60
CA LEU A 260 16.86 1.25 22.81
C LEU A 260 15.62 0.47 23.28
N ILE A 261 15.30 -0.66 22.64
CA ILE A 261 14.19 -1.53 23.03
C ILE A 261 14.37 -2.02 24.47
N LYS A 262 15.55 -2.53 24.81
CA LYS A 262 15.85 -3.01 26.18
C LYS A 262 15.65 -1.89 27.20
N SER A 263 16.23 -0.72 26.95
CA SER A 263 16.10 0.44 27.83
C SER A 263 14.64 0.88 28.01
N TYR A 264 13.84 0.79 26.94
CA TYR A 264 12.40 1.10 27.01
C TYR A 264 11.62 0.07 27.83
N LEU A 265 11.87 -1.23 27.63
CA LEU A 265 11.23 -2.30 28.40
C LEU A 265 11.64 -2.27 29.88
N ASP A 266 12.91 -1.99 30.16
CA ASP A 266 13.42 -1.79 31.52
C ASP A 266 12.77 -0.57 32.18
N PHE A 267 12.57 0.52 31.43
CA PHE A 267 11.84 1.69 31.92
C PHE A 267 10.39 1.35 32.26
N LEU A 268 9.67 0.65 31.37
CA LEU A 268 8.30 0.22 31.65
C LEU A 268 8.22 -0.66 32.91
N THR A 269 9.18 -1.57 33.08
CA THR A 269 9.19 -2.53 34.18
C THR A 269 9.61 -1.91 35.50
N ASN A 270 10.75 -1.22 35.52
CA ASN A 270 11.40 -0.78 36.75
C ASN A 270 10.98 0.63 37.18
N THR A 271 10.65 1.51 36.24
CA THR A 271 10.23 2.89 36.55
C THR A 271 8.72 2.98 36.65
N ILE A 272 7.99 2.38 35.70
CA ILE A 272 6.53 2.50 35.64
C ILE A 272 5.82 1.37 36.39
N GLY A 273 6.43 0.20 36.52
CA GLY A 273 5.87 -0.96 37.23
C GLY A 273 4.97 -1.85 36.38
N GLU A 274 5.09 -1.78 35.05
CA GLU A 274 4.29 -2.56 34.11
C GLU A 274 5.01 -3.81 33.64
N GLN A 275 4.26 -4.81 33.20
CA GLN A 275 4.81 -6.05 32.63
C GLN A 275 4.36 -6.18 31.18
N PRO A 276 5.12 -5.64 30.21
CA PRO A 276 4.67 -5.59 28.83
C PRO A 276 4.61 -6.99 28.20
N SER A 277 3.47 -7.34 27.62
CA SER A 277 3.27 -8.52 26.76
C SER A 277 3.67 -8.25 25.30
N LYS A 278 3.67 -6.97 24.92
CA LYS A 278 3.84 -6.43 23.56
C LYS A 278 4.95 -5.39 23.54
N LEU A 279 5.61 -5.25 22.40
CA LEU A 279 6.79 -4.39 22.24
C LEU A 279 6.48 -2.90 22.43
N LEU A 280 5.30 -2.43 22.00
CA LEU A 280 4.93 -1.02 22.09
C LEU A 280 3.69 -0.84 22.97
N TRP A 281 3.83 -0.06 24.04
CA TRP A 281 2.74 0.22 24.98
C TRP A 281 2.30 1.68 24.88
N ARG A 282 0.98 1.92 24.79
CA ARG A 282 0.40 3.26 24.73
C ARG A 282 0.21 3.79 26.15
N ILE A 283 0.09 5.11 26.26
CA ILE A 283 -0.33 5.76 27.49
C ILE A 283 -1.64 6.51 27.23
N PHE A 284 -2.70 6.06 27.90
CA PHE A 284 -4.04 6.65 27.82
C PHE A 284 -4.51 7.03 29.23
N ASN A 285 -5.09 8.22 29.40
CA ASN A 285 -5.57 8.70 30.71
C ASN A 285 -4.56 8.58 31.86
N ARG A 286 -3.27 8.82 31.57
CA ARG A 286 -2.15 8.74 32.53
C ARG A 286 -1.83 7.32 33.03
N GLN A 287 -2.35 6.30 32.37
CA GLN A 287 -2.00 4.91 32.63
C GLN A 287 -1.31 4.30 31.40
N PRO A 288 -0.25 3.52 31.61
CA PRO A 288 0.26 2.62 30.60
C PRO A 288 -0.81 1.58 30.26
N GLY A 289 -0.83 1.15 29.01
CA GLY A 289 -1.70 0.08 28.59
C GLY A 289 -1.37 -0.39 27.19
N GLU A 290 -1.90 -1.54 26.84
CA GLU A 290 -1.78 -2.04 25.47
C GLU A 290 -2.41 -1.05 24.48
N TYR A 291 -1.73 -0.85 23.35
CA TYR A 291 -2.32 -0.08 22.26
C TYR A 291 -3.42 -0.92 21.61
N ASP A 292 -4.68 -0.49 21.74
CA ASP A 292 -5.77 -1.08 20.97
C ASP A 292 -5.71 -0.61 19.51
N TYR A 293 -5.07 -1.41 18.66
CA TYR A 293 -4.99 -1.20 17.21
C TYR A 293 -6.21 -1.75 16.46
N THR A 294 -7.17 -2.37 17.15
CA THR A 294 -8.39 -2.93 16.56
C THR A 294 -9.50 -1.88 16.44
N ASN A 295 -9.42 -0.80 17.22
CA ASN A 295 -10.36 0.31 17.15
C ASN A 295 -10.12 1.20 15.91
N SER A 296 -11.08 1.19 14.98
CA SER A 296 -11.01 1.91 13.70
C SER A 296 -10.94 3.44 13.84
N SER A 297 -11.31 4.00 14.99
CA SER A 297 -11.25 5.44 15.24
C SER A 297 -9.84 5.99 15.53
N ASN A 298 -8.88 5.11 15.89
CA ASN A 298 -7.49 5.45 16.20
C ASN A 298 -6.52 4.43 15.58
N SER A 299 -6.58 4.27 14.26
CA SER A 299 -5.66 3.39 13.56
C SER A 299 -4.21 3.82 13.79
N PHE A 300 -3.29 2.86 13.99
CA PHE A 300 -1.87 3.15 14.21
C PHE A 300 -1.25 4.00 13.09
N SER A 301 -1.73 3.83 11.84
CA SER A 301 -1.35 4.67 10.70
C SER A 301 -1.67 6.16 10.88
N GLN A 302 -2.81 6.48 11.52
CA GLN A 302 -3.16 7.88 11.82
C GLN A 302 -2.29 8.45 12.93
N VAL A 303 -1.93 7.63 13.93
CA VAL A 303 -0.98 8.04 14.98
C VAL A 303 0.36 8.37 14.37
N LEU A 304 0.93 7.47 13.57
CA LEU A 304 2.20 7.72 12.88
C LEU A 304 2.16 9.00 12.04
N SER A 305 1.11 9.18 11.24
CA SER A 305 0.93 10.40 10.43
C SER A 305 0.90 11.67 11.28
N LYS A 306 0.18 11.66 12.42
CA LYS A 306 0.14 12.80 13.36
C LYS A 306 1.51 13.08 14.00
N LEU A 307 2.29 12.03 14.30
CA LEU A 307 3.65 12.21 14.83
C LEU A 307 4.55 12.92 13.83
N PHE A 308 4.48 12.53 12.55
CA PHE A 308 5.24 13.21 11.50
C PHE A 308 4.79 14.66 11.28
N VAL A 309 3.48 14.96 11.37
CA VAL A 309 3.01 16.37 11.40
C VAL A 309 3.61 17.12 12.58
N LYS A 310 3.60 16.53 13.78
CA LYS A 310 4.10 17.16 15.01
C LYS A 310 5.60 17.49 14.95
N TYR A 311 6.43 16.58 14.44
CA TYR A 311 7.89 16.72 14.47
C TYR A 311 8.52 17.16 13.14
N ASN A 312 7.77 17.08 12.04
CA ASN A 312 8.27 17.39 10.71
C ASN A 312 7.34 18.29 9.87
N GLY A 313 6.19 18.70 10.40
CA GLY A 313 5.23 19.58 9.72
C GLY A 313 4.49 18.95 8.54
N LYS A 314 4.87 17.74 8.10
CA LYS A 314 4.27 17.02 6.98
C LYS A 314 3.72 15.67 7.42
N PRO A 315 2.50 15.28 6.99
CA PRO A 315 1.97 13.96 7.29
C PRO A 315 2.71 12.90 6.48
N MET A 316 3.12 11.82 7.14
CA MET A 316 3.76 10.68 6.49
C MET A 316 2.94 9.40 6.70
N SER A 317 2.72 8.67 5.62
CA SER A 317 2.16 7.32 5.69
C SER A 317 3.28 6.27 5.67
N MET A 318 2.98 5.05 6.11
CA MET A 318 3.96 3.96 6.08
C MET A 318 4.46 3.64 4.66
N ASN A 319 3.59 3.78 3.65
CA ASN A 319 4.01 3.60 2.26
C ASN A 319 4.98 4.69 1.82
N MET A 320 4.83 5.93 2.30
CA MET A 320 5.75 7.02 1.96
C MET A 320 7.11 6.83 2.60
N ILE A 321 7.13 6.47 3.88
CA ILE A 321 8.37 6.18 4.63
C ILE A 321 9.14 5.04 3.97
N ARG A 322 8.44 3.96 3.64
CA ARG A 322 9.02 2.81 2.93
C ARG A 322 9.56 3.21 1.56
N HIS A 323 8.80 3.99 0.78
CA HIS A 323 9.25 4.43 -0.53
C HIS A 323 10.55 5.23 -0.43
N ILE A 324 10.66 6.17 0.50
CA ILE A 324 11.90 6.95 0.72
C ILE A 324 13.07 6.01 1.03
N ALA A 325 12.88 5.05 1.94
CA ALA A 325 13.92 4.10 2.31
C ALA A 325 14.32 3.16 1.15
N GLU A 326 13.34 2.65 0.39
CA GLU A 326 13.58 1.79 -0.78
C GLU A 326 14.31 2.55 -1.88
N SER A 327 13.88 3.79 -2.20
CA SER A 327 14.57 4.64 -3.18
C SER A 327 16.03 4.89 -2.81
N HIS A 328 16.32 5.19 -1.53
CA HIS A 328 17.69 5.38 -1.07
C HIS A 328 18.54 4.11 -1.17
N LEU A 329 17.97 2.94 -0.86
CA LEU A 329 18.66 1.65 -1.00
C LEU A 329 18.98 1.32 -2.46
N ILE A 330 18.06 1.60 -3.39
CA ILE A 330 18.27 1.39 -4.83
C ILE A 330 19.37 2.32 -5.35
N GLN A 331 19.26 3.62 -5.08
CA GLN A 331 20.25 4.61 -5.50
C GLN A 331 21.64 4.29 -4.97
N SER A 332 21.76 3.92 -3.69
CA SER A 332 23.05 3.54 -3.10
C SER A 332 23.63 2.23 -3.67
N GLN A 333 22.79 1.28 -4.12
CA GLN A 333 23.24 0.07 -4.81
C GLN A 333 23.70 0.36 -6.25
N GLU A 334 22.99 1.25 -6.94
CA GLU A 334 23.34 1.71 -8.29
C GLU A 334 24.65 2.51 -8.28
N GLU A 335 24.83 3.43 -7.32
CA GLU A 335 26.09 4.15 -7.11
C GLU A 335 27.26 3.20 -6.83
N ARG A 336 27.07 2.18 -5.97
CA ARG A 336 28.09 1.15 -5.72
C ARG A 336 28.42 0.30 -6.94
N SER A 337 27.48 0.14 -7.87
CA SER A 337 27.67 -0.64 -9.10
C SER A 337 28.36 0.20 -10.18
N SER A 338 28.00 1.48 -10.29
CA SER A 338 28.63 2.50 -11.14
C SER A 338 30.11 2.73 -10.79
N CYS A 339 30.44 2.82 -9.49
CA CYS A 339 31.82 2.97 -9.03
C CYS A 339 32.73 1.76 -9.28
N LYS A 340 32.18 0.60 -9.68
CA LYS A 340 32.98 -0.59 -10.05
C LYS A 340 33.37 -0.62 -11.53
N THR A 341 32.86 0.30 -12.35
CA THR A 341 33.07 0.32 -13.82
C THR A 341 34.03 1.39 -14.32
N THR A 342 34.78 2.07 -13.47
CA THR A 342 35.81 3.02 -13.93
C THR A 342 37.08 2.27 -14.36
N PRO A 343 37.50 2.31 -15.64
CA PRO A 343 38.76 1.70 -16.06
C PRO A 343 39.92 2.53 -15.50
N GLN A 344 40.85 1.86 -14.83
CA GLN A 344 42.18 2.43 -14.58
C GLN A 344 42.89 2.64 -15.91
N HIS A 345 42.77 3.82 -16.49
CA HIS A 345 43.83 4.34 -17.37
C HIS A 345 44.91 4.95 -16.48
N HIS A 346 45.95 4.16 -16.21
CA HIS A 346 47.27 4.68 -15.90
C HIS A 346 48.16 4.45 -17.11
N GLY A 347 48.75 5.54 -17.57
CA GLY A 347 49.43 5.63 -18.85
C GLY A 347 50.75 4.88 -18.92
N ARG A 348 51.21 4.75 -20.16
CA ARG A 348 52.52 5.23 -20.58
C ARG A 348 52.35 5.95 -21.90
#